data_AF-A0A7C2J8E2-F1
#
_entry.id   AF-A0A7C2J8E2-F1
#
_cell.length_a   1.000
_cell.length_b   1.000
_cell.length_c   1.000
_cell.angle_alpha   90.00
_cell.angle_beta   90.00
_cell.angle_gamma   90.00
#
_symmetry.space_group_name_H-M   'P 1'
#
loop_
_entity.id
_entity.type
_entity.pdbx_description
1 polymer ?
#
loop_
_entity_poly.entity_id
_entity_poly.type
_entity_poly.pdbx_seq_one_letter_code
_entity_poly.pdbx_strand_id
1 'polypeptide(L)'
;MSGHALQSLRHRFLARTWHAFLARISFPLLDPVVPAPPPLQVDPGGAGRGSSIPRPDREAIRTVLSRYAAVLEIPMTFHTALNRYSPPAGADAVHLHTFALPTPPMLFGAWARVGLIDLPLAHGIPLHPDAQRALAPGTQLGRGSPILDGDGHTVGEYLGANLYCLFDLLSQDPAWIPLLLRRHLDLGLPYLLPRLAAERGVPADRVMEGMRHLRDETEALVGACRANLRQASREAYVRACQERVAEEIRFLHAEVAFLEDGVEEMARRTTADTRRLREGYRRLRTLQGRTDEGQSGGGELERLQALPGVHQAGVQDGRISLTTAPILVEYEGHRYRLGRFQVDLNFNGEVRIRNLTNRLGAYDHPHIHQGRPCLGEVREGIAKLLGEFQFVAAAEVLMDFLHTVNPADWRLPVLRWPEAVGETDRGIPATT
;
A
#
# COMPACT_ATOMS: atom_id res chain seq x y z
N MET A 1 -39.11 -11.90 28.42
CA MET A 1 -38.87 -12.24 27.01
C MET A 1 -37.98 -11.17 26.39
N SER A 2 -37.10 -11.58 25.47
CA SER A 2 -36.21 -10.79 24.59
C SER A 2 -35.24 -9.79 25.23
N GLY A 3 -34.00 -10.24 25.46
CA GLY A 3 -32.88 -9.38 25.86
C GLY A 3 -31.50 -10.05 25.75
N HIS A 4 -31.20 -10.76 24.65
CA HIS A 4 -29.90 -11.44 24.46
C HIS A 4 -29.31 -11.41 23.05
N ALA A 5 -29.85 -10.62 22.11
CA ALA A 5 -29.47 -10.72 20.69
C ALA A 5 -28.26 -9.86 20.25
N LEU A 6 -27.80 -8.86 21.03
CA LEU A 6 -26.80 -7.89 20.55
C LEU A 6 -25.34 -8.17 20.97
N GLN A 7 -25.08 -9.08 21.92
CA GLN A 7 -23.70 -9.45 22.29
C GLN A 7 -23.07 -10.51 21.37
N SER A 8 -23.85 -11.25 20.58
CA SER A 8 -23.31 -12.35 19.75
C SER A 8 -22.74 -11.90 18.40
N LEU A 9 -23.10 -10.70 17.91
CA LEU A 9 -22.62 -10.17 16.63
C LEU A 9 -21.19 -9.62 16.70
N ARG A 10 -20.75 -9.10 17.85
CA ARG A 10 -19.38 -8.57 18.02
C ARG A 10 -18.31 -9.66 18.19
N HIS A 11 -18.64 -10.79 18.85
CA HIS A 11 -17.72 -11.92 18.94
C HIS A 11 -17.50 -12.63 17.58
N ARG A 12 -18.52 -12.65 16.71
CA ARG A 12 -18.41 -13.26 15.38
C ARG A 12 -17.57 -12.45 14.39
N PHE A 13 -17.43 -11.13 14.59
CA PHE A 13 -16.58 -10.29 13.73
C PHE A 13 -15.09 -10.47 14.07
N LEU A 14 -14.74 -10.46 15.37
CA LEU A 14 -13.36 -10.69 15.83
C LEU A 14 -12.86 -12.12 15.55
N ALA A 15 -13.73 -13.14 15.68
CA ALA A 15 -13.37 -14.52 15.35
C ALA A 15 -13.14 -14.74 13.84
N ARG A 16 -13.85 -14.01 12.96
CA ARG A 16 -13.65 -14.11 11.50
C ARG A 16 -12.37 -13.42 11.04
N THR A 17 -12.01 -12.27 11.63
CA THR A 17 -10.71 -11.63 11.35
C THR A 17 -9.54 -12.43 11.92
N TRP A 18 -9.71 -13.09 13.08
CA TRP A 18 -8.67 -13.94 13.69
C TRP A 18 -8.47 -15.27 12.96
N HIS A 19 -9.55 -15.92 12.48
CA HIS A 19 -9.41 -17.12 11.64
C HIS A 19 -8.86 -16.81 10.24
N ALA A 20 -9.19 -15.66 9.66
CA ALA A 20 -8.57 -15.22 8.41
C ALA A 20 -7.07 -14.89 8.58
N PHE A 21 -6.67 -14.42 9.77
CA PHE A 21 -5.27 -14.20 10.15
C PHE A 21 -4.51 -15.53 10.34
N LEU A 22 -5.05 -16.48 11.09
CA LEU A 22 -4.44 -17.81 11.27
C LEU A 22 -4.38 -18.63 9.98
N ALA A 23 -5.38 -18.53 9.09
CA ALA A 23 -5.35 -19.18 7.78
C ALA A 23 -4.28 -18.60 6.84
N ARG A 24 -3.77 -17.39 7.12
CA ARG A 24 -2.66 -16.75 6.39
C ARG A 24 -1.28 -17.10 6.96
N ILE A 25 -1.23 -17.60 8.20
CA ILE A 25 0.00 -18.07 8.87
C ILE A 25 0.29 -19.54 8.52
N SER A 26 -0.71 -20.29 8.06
CA SER A 26 -0.53 -21.63 7.49
C SER A 26 -0.23 -21.58 5.99
N PHE A 27 0.79 -20.84 5.57
CA PHE A 27 1.44 -21.18 4.30
C PHE A 27 2.23 -22.46 4.53
N PRO A 28 2.05 -23.52 3.72
CA PRO A 28 3.03 -24.60 3.71
C PRO A 28 4.40 -23.95 3.51
N LEU A 29 5.39 -24.38 4.30
CA LEU A 29 6.79 -24.23 3.97
C LEU A 29 6.98 -24.84 2.59
N LEU A 30 6.66 -24.08 1.54
CA LEU A 30 7.04 -24.38 0.20
C LEU A 30 8.55 -24.40 0.26
N ASP A 31 9.13 -25.57 -0.05
CA ASP A 31 10.54 -25.66 -0.38
C ASP A 31 10.89 -24.43 -1.21
N PRO A 32 11.96 -23.68 -0.86
CA PRO A 32 12.30 -22.48 -1.58
C PRO A 32 12.48 -22.89 -3.04
N VAL A 33 11.48 -22.60 -3.87
CA VAL A 33 11.59 -22.66 -5.32
C VAL A 33 12.72 -21.70 -5.60
N VAL A 34 13.91 -22.25 -5.83
CA VAL A 34 15.08 -21.48 -6.20
C VAL A 34 14.67 -20.80 -7.49
N PRO A 35 14.40 -19.48 -7.49
CA PRO A 35 14.03 -18.82 -8.73
C PRO A 35 15.21 -19.03 -9.68
N ALA A 36 14.91 -19.34 -10.95
CA ALA A 36 15.93 -19.32 -11.98
C ALA A 36 16.71 -18.01 -11.84
N PRO A 37 18.05 -18.04 -11.86
CA PRO A 37 18.85 -16.82 -11.73
C PRO A 37 18.30 -15.81 -12.74
N PRO A 38 18.11 -14.54 -12.36
CA PRO A 38 17.63 -13.54 -13.30
C PRO A 38 18.55 -13.58 -14.54
N PRO A 39 17.99 -13.45 -15.76
CA PRO A 39 18.83 -13.33 -16.94
C PRO A 39 19.87 -12.24 -16.66
N LEU A 40 21.14 -12.52 -16.95
CA LEU A 40 22.25 -11.60 -16.78
C LEU A 40 21.85 -10.24 -17.37
N GLN A 41 21.40 -9.34 -16.52
CA GLN A 41 21.31 -7.93 -16.84
C GLN A 41 22.75 -7.45 -16.72
N VAL A 42 23.47 -7.52 -17.85
CA VAL A 42 24.65 -6.69 -18.02
C VAL A 42 24.12 -5.27 -17.88
N ASP A 43 24.37 -4.64 -16.73
CA ASP A 43 23.99 -3.26 -16.47
C ASP A 43 24.60 -2.43 -17.61
N PRO A 44 23.79 -1.96 -18.59
CA PRO A 44 24.30 -1.17 -19.68
C PRO A 44 24.50 0.22 -19.09
N GLY A 45 25.63 0.41 -18.42
CA GLY A 45 25.88 1.53 -17.52
C GLY A 45 25.24 2.82 -18.03
N GLY A 46 24.20 3.27 -17.33
CA GLY A 46 23.64 4.62 -17.46
C GLY A 46 23.33 5.08 -18.88
N ALA A 47 22.63 4.29 -19.70
CA ALA A 47 22.08 4.79 -20.97
C ALA A 47 20.88 5.72 -20.72
N GLY A 48 21.15 7.01 -20.52
CA GLY A 48 20.15 8.06 -20.59
C GLY A 48 19.39 7.98 -21.92
N ARG A 49 18.06 8.04 -21.85
CA ARG A 49 17.15 8.07 -23.00
C ARG A 49 17.51 9.25 -23.90
N GLY A 50 18.20 8.98 -25.01
CA GLY A 50 18.68 9.99 -25.95
C GLY A 50 20.00 9.63 -26.67
N SER A 51 20.62 8.51 -26.34
CA SER A 51 21.91 8.09 -26.89
C SER A 51 21.82 7.66 -28.36
N SER A 52 22.50 8.41 -29.23
CA SER A 52 22.95 7.95 -30.54
C SER A 52 23.52 6.54 -30.43
N ILE A 53 23.01 5.59 -31.22
CA ILE A 53 23.53 4.22 -31.29
C ILE A 53 25.06 4.30 -31.30
N PRO A 54 25.76 3.81 -30.26
CA PRO A 54 27.20 3.90 -30.18
C PRO A 54 27.77 3.32 -31.46
N ARG A 55 28.62 4.09 -32.14
CA ARG A 55 29.21 3.65 -33.41
C ARG A 55 29.86 2.28 -33.17
N PRO A 56 29.67 1.31 -34.07
CA PRO A 56 30.26 -0.01 -33.93
C PRO A 56 31.77 0.13 -33.71
N ASP A 57 32.31 -0.68 -32.80
CA ASP A 57 33.72 -0.63 -32.40
C ASP A 57 34.62 -1.17 -33.53
N ARG A 58 34.76 -0.35 -34.58
CA ARG A 58 35.64 -0.60 -35.72
C ARG A 58 37.10 -0.73 -35.28
N GLU A 59 37.46 -0.18 -34.11
CA GLU A 59 38.80 -0.28 -33.57
C GLU A 59 39.11 -1.69 -33.10
N ALA A 60 38.18 -2.29 -32.36
CA ALA A 60 38.30 -3.65 -31.89
C ALA A 60 38.40 -4.65 -33.06
N ILE A 61 37.60 -4.46 -34.11
CA ILE A 61 37.68 -5.26 -35.34
C ILE A 61 39.04 -5.09 -36.03
N ARG A 62 39.47 -3.85 -36.22
CA ARG A 62 40.77 -3.52 -36.84
C ARG A 62 41.92 -4.16 -36.07
N THR A 63 41.86 -4.15 -34.74
CA THR A 63 42.87 -4.74 -33.87
C THR A 63 42.97 -6.25 -34.08
N VAL A 64 41.84 -6.97 -34.10
CA VAL A 64 41.81 -8.41 -34.35
C VAL A 64 42.33 -8.73 -35.75
N LEU A 65 41.82 -8.06 -36.79
CA LEU A 65 42.25 -8.32 -38.17
C LEU A 65 43.73 -8.00 -38.39
N SER A 66 44.24 -6.92 -37.79
CA SER A 66 45.67 -6.59 -37.88
C SER A 66 46.54 -7.63 -37.19
N ARG A 67 46.09 -8.18 -36.05
CA ARG A 67 46.78 -9.28 -35.36
C ARG A 67 46.85 -10.53 -36.22
N TYR A 68 45.72 -10.95 -36.82
CA TYR A 68 45.69 -12.11 -37.70
C TYR A 68 46.52 -11.89 -38.96
N ALA A 69 46.40 -10.72 -39.59
CA ALA A 69 47.16 -10.38 -40.78
C ALA A 69 48.68 -10.40 -40.54
N ALA A 70 49.12 -9.87 -39.39
CA ALA A 70 50.53 -9.86 -39.01
C ALA A 70 51.08 -11.27 -38.73
N VAL A 71 50.33 -12.12 -38.02
CA VAL A 71 50.78 -13.48 -37.68
C VAL A 71 50.80 -14.41 -38.90
N LEU A 72 49.82 -14.25 -39.81
CA LEU A 72 49.69 -15.11 -41.00
C LEU A 72 50.41 -14.58 -42.24
N GLU A 73 50.93 -13.35 -42.19
CA GLU A 73 51.52 -12.62 -43.33
C GLU A 73 50.56 -12.47 -44.53
N ILE A 74 49.26 -12.44 -44.26
CA ILE A 74 48.19 -12.34 -45.26
C ILE A 74 47.33 -11.12 -44.92
N PRO A 75 47.22 -10.11 -45.80
CA PRO A 75 46.39 -8.94 -45.57
C PRO A 75 44.93 -9.32 -45.35
N MET A 76 44.29 -8.60 -44.45
CA MET A 76 42.88 -8.78 -44.13
C MET A 76 42.15 -7.44 -44.21
N THR A 77 40.97 -7.45 -44.78
CA THR A 77 40.13 -6.25 -44.95
C THR A 77 38.72 -6.52 -44.45
N PHE A 78 38.07 -5.48 -43.93
CA PHE A 78 36.73 -5.55 -43.38
C PHE A 78 35.74 -4.75 -44.22
N HIS A 79 34.63 -5.37 -44.57
CA HIS A 79 33.57 -4.78 -45.38
C HIS A 79 32.25 -4.78 -44.62
N THR A 80 31.60 -3.62 -44.60
CA THR A 80 30.25 -3.45 -44.05
C THR A 80 29.27 -3.25 -45.19
N ALA A 81 28.36 -4.20 -45.40
CA ALA A 81 27.35 -4.11 -46.44
C ALA A 81 26.21 -3.15 -46.02
N LEU A 82 25.78 -2.27 -46.91
CA LEU A 82 24.61 -1.42 -46.67
C LEU A 82 23.28 -2.15 -46.89
N ASN A 83 23.27 -3.17 -47.76
CA ASN A 83 22.04 -3.83 -48.23
C ASN A 83 22.07 -5.36 -48.06
N ARG A 84 22.82 -5.88 -47.07
CA ARG A 84 23.02 -7.33 -46.80
C ARG A 84 23.62 -8.13 -47.97
N TYR A 85 24.16 -7.44 -48.96
CA TYR A 85 24.90 -8.05 -50.06
C TYR A 85 26.24 -7.35 -50.18
N SER A 86 27.29 -8.15 -50.36
CA SER A 86 28.63 -7.64 -50.56
C SER A 86 29.36 -8.54 -51.55
N PRO A 87 29.61 -8.05 -52.78
CA PRO A 87 30.25 -8.87 -53.80
C PRO A 87 31.66 -9.30 -53.32
N PRO A 88 32.13 -10.47 -53.76
CA PRO A 88 33.50 -10.90 -53.48
C PRO A 88 34.50 -9.83 -53.91
N ALA A 89 35.38 -9.45 -52.99
CA ALA A 89 36.51 -8.57 -53.25
C ALA A 89 37.75 -9.43 -53.46
N GLY A 90 38.56 -9.07 -54.46
CA GLY A 90 39.94 -9.55 -54.66
C GLY A 90 40.16 -11.07 -54.63
N ALA A 91 41.42 -11.45 -54.81
CA ALA A 91 41.89 -12.80 -54.50
C ALA A 91 43.19 -12.77 -53.66
N ASP A 92 43.80 -11.60 -53.53
CA ASP A 92 45.12 -11.41 -52.93
C ASP A 92 45.06 -11.20 -51.41
N ALA A 93 43.88 -11.00 -50.82
CA ALA A 93 43.69 -10.76 -49.39
C ALA A 93 42.48 -11.52 -48.85
N VAL A 94 42.42 -11.70 -47.53
CA VAL A 94 41.17 -12.15 -46.89
C VAL A 94 40.22 -10.96 -46.77
N HIS A 95 39.00 -11.14 -47.26
CA HIS A 95 37.98 -10.10 -47.20
C HIS A 95 36.84 -10.58 -46.29
N LEU A 96 36.69 -9.97 -45.13
CA LEU A 96 35.63 -10.28 -44.19
C LEU A 96 34.43 -9.36 -44.43
N HIS A 97 33.27 -9.95 -44.70
CA HIS A 97 32.01 -9.25 -44.91
C HIS A 97 31.08 -9.53 -43.73
N THR A 98 30.62 -8.48 -43.06
CA THR A 98 29.69 -8.63 -41.93
C THR A 98 28.23 -8.55 -42.39
N PHE A 99 27.41 -9.45 -41.87
CA PHE A 99 25.97 -9.53 -42.09
C PHE A 99 25.56 -9.36 -43.56
N ALA A 100 26.25 -10.12 -44.42
CA ALA A 100 26.11 -10.02 -45.86
C ALA A 100 26.16 -11.39 -46.55
N LEU A 101 25.59 -11.46 -47.75
CA LEU A 101 25.74 -12.56 -48.69
C LEU A 101 26.55 -12.13 -49.92
N PRO A 102 27.25 -13.06 -50.60
CA PRO A 102 28.07 -12.77 -51.77
C PRO A 102 27.27 -12.25 -52.98
N THR A 103 26.08 -12.81 -53.21
CA THR A 103 25.25 -12.44 -54.36
C THR A 103 23.78 -12.27 -53.97
N PRO A 104 23.05 -11.35 -54.62
CA PRO A 104 21.61 -11.27 -54.46
C PRO A 104 20.93 -12.49 -55.11
N PRO A 105 19.95 -13.13 -54.45
CA PRO A 105 19.22 -14.22 -55.06
C PRO A 105 18.37 -13.69 -56.22
N MET A 106 18.75 -14.02 -57.46
CA MET A 106 17.94 -13.74 -58.64
C MET A 106 17.04 -14.94 -58.94
N LEU A 107 15.74 -14.81 -58.65
CA LEU A 107 14.72 -15.76 -59.10
C LEU A 107 13.75 -15.02 -60.02
N PHE A 108 13.79 -15.33 -61.32
CA PHE A 108 12.88 -14.80 -62.36
C PHE A 108 12.68 -13.27 -62.35
N GLY A 109 13.75 -12.49 -62.16
CA GLY A 109 13.69 -11.02 -62.20
C GLY A 109 13.05 -10.36 -60.97
N ALA A 110 12.62 -11.14 -59.97
CA ALA A 110 12.17 -10.64 -58.68
C ALA A 110 13.29 -10.78 -57.63
N TRP A 111 13.52 -9.71 -56.88
CA TRP A 111 14.48 -9.68 -55.77
C TRP A 111 13.95 -10.55 -54.64
N ALA A 112 14.39 -11.81 -54.56
CA ALA A 112 13.99 -12.68 -53.47
C ALA A 112 14.53 -12.09 -52.15
N ARG A 113 13.64 -11.91 -51.16
CA ARG A 113 14.07 -11.48 -49.83
C ARG A 113 14.85 -12.63 -49.18
N VAL A 114 16.08 -12.36 -48.77
CA VAL A 114 16.85 -13.32 -47.97
C VAL A 114 16.12 -13.52 -46.65
N GLY A 115 15.71 -14.76 -46.39
CA GLY A 115 15.12 -15.14 -45.12
C GLY A 115 16.09 -14.86 -43.98
N LEU A 116 15.57 -14.38 -42.86
CA LEU A 116 16.31 -14.36 -41.60
C LEU A 116 15.92 -15.61 -40.80
N ILE A 117 16.90 -16.24 -40.18
CA ILE A 117 16.69 -17.32 -39.22
C ILE A 117 17.07 -16.83 -37.83
N ASP A 118 16.45 -17.42 -36.81
CA ASP A 118 16.86 -17.19 -35.44
C ASP A 118 18.14 -17.98 -35.15
N LEU A 119 19.15 -17.28 -34.67
CA LEU A 119 20.45 -17.77 -34.27
C LEU A 119 20.77 -17.19 -32.88
N PRO A 120 20.28 -17.81 -31.79
CA PRO A 120 20.48 -17.27 -30.43
C PRO A 120 21.94 -17.38 -29.96
N LEU A 121 22.71 -18.30 -30.55
CA LEU A 121 24.11 -18.59 -30.23
C LEU A 121 24.93 -18.58 -31.52
N ALA A 122 26.10 -17.95 -31.50
CA ALA A 122 27.11 -18.14 -32.52
C ALA A 122 28.42 -18.56 -31.84
N HIS A 123 29.02 -19.66 -32.28
CA HIS A 123 30.26 -20.18 -31.68
C HIS A 123 30.10 -20.53 -30.18
N GLY A 124 28.89 -20.96 -29.77
CA GLY A 124 28.55 -21.20 -28.37
C GLY A 124 28.52 -19.95 -27.47
N ILE A 125 28.51 -18.74 -28.06
CA ILE A 125 28.41 -17.45 -27.36
C ILE A 125 27.01 -16.87 -27.63
N PRO A 126 26.27 -16.44 -26.58
CA PRO A 126 24.96 -15.83 -26.75
C PRO A 126 25.07 -14.50 -27.50
N LEU A 127 24.26 -14.35 -28.56
CA LEU A 127 24.12 -13.09 -29.26
C LEU A 127 23.19 -12.14 -28.49
N HIS A 128 23.44 -10.84 -28.63
CA HIS A 128 22.58 -9.79 -28.08
C HIS A 128 21.13 -10.02 -28.54
N PRO A 129 20.10 -9.91 -27.65
CA PRO A 129 18.71 -10.23 -27.98
C PRO A 129 18.19 -9.58 -29.27
N ASP A 130 18.54 -8.31 -29.50
CA ASP A 130 18.13 -7.57 -30.70
C ASP A 130 18.89 -7.96 -31.98
N ALA A 131 19.93 -8.80 -31.86
CA ALA A 131 20.83 -9.22 -32.93
C ALA A 131 20.91 -10.75 -33.08
N GLN A 132 19.90 -11.48 -32.59
CA GLN A 132 19.79 -12.95 -32.70
C GLN A 132 19.31 -13.43 -34.08
N ARG A 133 19.30 -12.56 -35.10
CA ARG A 133 18.90 -12.93 -36.46
C ARG A 133 20.13 -13.11 -37.33
N ALA A 134 20.19 -14.23 -38.03
CA ALA A 134 21.19 -14.50 -39.04
C ALA A 134 20.56 -14.59 -40.43
N LEU A 135 21.35 -14.36 -41.47
CA LEU A 135 20.96 -14.60 -42.84
C LEU A 135 20.84 -16.11 -43.05
N ALA A 136 19.70 -16.57 -43.58
CA ALA A 136 19.44 -17.98 -43.79
C ALA A 136 20.53 -18.59 -44.70
N PRO A 137 21.22 -19.66 -44.28
CA PRO A 137 22.20 -20.35 -45.11
C PRO A 137 21.49 -21.03 -46.28
N GLY A 138 22.19 -21.33 -47.38
CA GLY A 138 21.55 -22.08 -48.46
C GLY A 138 22.43 -22.42 -49.65
N THR A 139 22.05 -23.47 -50.37
CA THR A 139 22.77 -24.06 -51.51
C THR A 139 22.28 -23.60 -52.88
N GLN A 140 21.31 -22.67 -52.95
CA GLN A 140 20.81 -22.16 -54.22
C GLN A 140 21.81 -21.14 -54.82
N LEU A 141 21.99 -21.23 -56.15
CA LEU A 141 22.91 -20.52 -57.04
C LEU A 141 23.53 -19.23 -56.46
N GLY A 142 24.87 -19.20 -56.40
CA GLY A 142 25.66 -17.99 -56.09
C GLY A 142 26.06 -17.80 -54.61
N ARG A 143 25.78 -18.77 -53.75
CA ARG A 143 26.14 -18.76 -52.32
C ARG A 143 27.45 -19.49 -52.05
N GLY A 144 28.13 -19.10 -50.97
CA GLY A 144 29.42 -19.68 -50.57
C GLY A 144 29.26 -21.07 -49.94
N SER A 145 30.38 -21.68 -49.58
CA SER A 145 30.40 -22.91 -48.78
C SER A 145 30.08 -22.57 -47.31
N PRO A 146 29.13 -23.27 -46.67
CA PRO A 146 28.73 -22.96 -45.29
C PRO A 146 29.84 -23.28 -44.29
N ILE A 147 29.91 -22.48 -43.24
CA ILE A 147 30.79 -22.66 -42.07
C ILE A 147 29.90 -22.98 -40.87
N LEU A 148 30.06 -24.18 -40.34
CA LEU A 148 29.37 -24.65 -39.15
C LEU A 148 30.22 -24.36 -37.91
N ASP A 149 29.57 -23.94 -36.82
CA ASP A 149 30.21 -23.91 -35.51
C ASP A 149 30.21 -25.28 -34.82
N GLY A 150 30.74 -25.34 -33.59
CA GLY A 150 30.82 -26.58 -32.82
C GLY A 150 29.47 -27.19 -32.45
N ASP A 151 28.39 -26.41 -32.53
CA ASP A 151 27.02 -26.83 -32.23
C ASP A 151 26.25 -27.20 -33.52
N GLY A 152 26.90 -27.10 -34.69
CA GLY A 152 26.30 -27.41 -35.99
C GLY A 152 25.49 -26.26 -36.60
N HIS A 153 25.51 -25.06 -36.02
CA HIS A 153 24.83 -23.89 -36.59
C HIS A 153 25.65 -23.29 -37.73
N THR A 154 25.00 -22.87 -38.81
CA THR A 154 25.69 -22.12 -39.87
C THR A 154 25.88 -20.68 -39.45
N VAL A 155 27.12 -20.33 -39.13
CA VAL A 155 27.52 -19.00 -38.62
C VAL A 155 28.21 -18.15 -39.70
N GLY A 156 28.60 -18.77 -40.81
CA GLY A 156 29.31 -18.12 -41.90
C GLY A 156 29.18 -18.82 -43.24
N GLU A 157 29.67 -18.18 -44.28
CA GLU A 157 29.96 -18.78 -45.58
C GLU A 157 31.34 -18.31 -46.07
N TYR A 158 32.00 -19.09 -46.92
CA TYR A 158 33.19 -18.62 -47.64
C TYR A 158 33.05 -18.79 -49.16
N LEU A 159 33.64 -17.86 -49.91
CA LEU A 159 33.68 -17.89 -51.38
C LEU A 159 34.98 -17.27 -51.90
N GLY A 160 35.85 -18.08 -52.51
CA GLY A 160 37.17 -17.61 -52.91
C GLY A 160 37.98 -17.16 -51.70
N ALA A 161 38.49 -15.92 -51.69
CA ALA A 161 39.19 -15.33 -50.55
C ALA A 161 38.27 -14.54 -49.58
N ASN A 162 36.96 -14.69 -49.74
CA ASN A 162 35.97 -13.91 -49.00
C ASN A 162 35.30 -14.76 -47.93
N LEU A 163 35.22 -14.19 -46.73
CA LEU A 163 34.56 -14.77 -45.56
C LEU A 163 33.33 -13.92 -45.24
N TYR A 164 32.17 -14.55 -45.12
CA TYR A 164 30.89 -13.92 -44.85
C TYR A 164 30.40 -14.32 -43.47
N CYS A 165 30.23 -13.35 -42.60
CA CYS A 165 29.58 -13.54 -41.31
C CYS A 165 28.07 -13.39 -41.48
N LEU A 166 27.32 -14.45 -41.20
CA LEU A 166 25.86 -14.47 -41.45
C LEU A 166 25.05 -13.81 -40.33
N PHE A 167 25.65 -13.56 -39.18
CA PHE A 167 25.01 -12.86 -38.05
C PHE A 167 25.50 -11.41 -37.96
N ASP A 168 24.73 -10.57 -37.27
CA ASP A 168 25.07 -9.16 -37.11
C ASP A 168 26.13 -8.98 -36.04
N LEU A 169 27.40 -9.11 -36.44
CA LEU A 169 28.56 -8.94 -35.57
C LEU A 169 28.64 -7.52 -34.98
N LEU A 170 28.19 -6.49 -35.71
CA LEU A 170 28.37 -5.09 -35.31
C LEU A 170 27.35 -4.64 -34.26
N SER A 171 26.20 -5.31 -34.19
CA SER A 171 25.16 -5.04 -33.20
C SER A 171 25.35 -5.82 -31.89
N GLN A 172 26.48 -6.49 -31.70
CA GLN A 172 26.82 -7.18 -30.46
C GLN A 172 27.42 -6.23 -29.43
N ASP A 173 27.46 -6.65 -28.16
CA ASP A 173 28.22 -5.92 -27.12
C ASP A 173 29.67 -5.73 -27.57
N PRO A 174 30.24 -4.52 -27.46
CA PRO A 174 31.64 -4.26 -27.80
C PRO A 174 32.63 -5.25 -27.16
N ALA A 175 32.34 -5.75 -25.95
CA ALA A 175 33.17 -6.75 -25.28
C ALA A 175 33.18 -8.12 -25.98
N TRP A 176 32.10 -8.47 -26.71
CA TRP A 176 31.95 -9.75 -27.40
C TRP A 176 32.43 -9.70 -28.86
N ILE A 177 32.46 -8.52 -29.50
CA ILE A 177 32.85 -8.36 -30.91
C ILE A 177 34.22 -9.01 -31.21
N PRO A 178 35.31 -8.75 -30.46
CA PRO A 178 36.60 -9.37 -30.73
C PRO A 178 36.57 -10.88 -30.63
N LEU A 179 35.81 -11.42 -29.66
CA LEU A 179 35.74 -12.84 -29.39
C LEU A 179 34.99 -13.59 -30.49
N LEU A 180 33.81 -13.08 -30.87
CA LEU A 180 33.01 -13.60 -31.96
C LEU A 180 33.77 -13.54 -33.29
N LEU A 181 34.45 -12.42 -33.55
CA LEU A 181 35.28 -12.25 -34.74
C LEU A 181 36.43 -13.26 -34.78
N ARG A 182 37.19 -13.42 -33.68
CA ARG A 182 38.26 -14.40 -33.57
C ARG A 182 37.77 -15.82 -33.82
N ARG A 183 36.67 -16.22 -33.18
CA ARG A 183 36.04 -17.53 -33.39
C ARG A 183 35.62 -17.76 -34.85
N HIS A 184 35.05 -16.73 -35.46
CA HIS A 184 34.66 -16.79 -36.87
C HIS A 184 35.86 -16.98 -37.80
N LEU A 185 36.95 -16.24 -37.56
CA LEU A 185 38.21 -16.38 -38.30
C LEU A 185 38.86 -17.76 -38.07
N ASP A 186 38.89 -18.25 -36.83
CA ASP A 186 39.48 -19.54 -36.48
C ASP A 186 38.80 -20.73 -37.18
N LEU A 187 37.50 -20.60 -37.46
CA LEU A 187 36.71 -21.57 -38.23
C LEU A 187 36.81 -21.35 -39.75
N GLY A 188 36.78 -20.10 -40.22
CA GLY A 188 36.71 -19.78 -41.65
C GLY A 188 38.06 -19.83 -42.37
N LEU A 189 39.13 -19.34 -41.74
CA LEU A 189 40.45 -19.24 -42.37
C LEU A 189 41.07 -20.56 -42.83
N PRO A 190 40.93 -21.70 -42.12
CA PRO A 190 41.45 -22.99 -42.61
C PRO A 190 40.99 -23.36 -44.03
N TYR A 191 39.81 -22.88 -44.47
CA TYR A 191 39.30 -23.11 -45.81
C TYR A 191 39.95 -22.20 -46.88
N LEU A 192 40.44 -21.02 -46.47
CA LEU A 192 40.96 -19.98 -47.37
C LEU A 192 42.50 -20.02 -47.47
N LEU A 193 43.16 -20.34 -46.37
CA LEU A 193 44.60 -20.19 -46.19
C LEU A 193 45.46 -21.04 -47.13
N PRO A 194 45.17 -22.32 -47.43
CA PRO A 194 46.04 -23.11 -48.29
C PRO A 194 46.27 -22.47 -49.66
N ARG A 195 45.21 -21.91 -50.25
CA ARG A 195 45.27 -21.21 -51.54
C ARG A 195 46.01 -19.87 -51.43
N LEU A 196 45.64 -19.05 -50.46
CA LEU A 196 46.22 -17.71 -50.27
C LEU A 196 47.72 -17.77 -49.93
N ALA A 197 48.13 -18.76 -49.13
CA ALA A 197 49.51 -19.02 -48.79
C ALA A 197 50.32 -19.40 -50.04
N ALA A 198 49.78 -20.29 -50.89
CA ALA A 198 50.42 -20.69 -52.14
C ALA A 198 50.56 -19.51 -53.12
N GLU A 199 49.51 -18.69 -53.28
CA GLU A 199 49.54 -17.50 -54.15
C GLU A 199 50.55 -16.44 -53.68
N ARG A 200 50.83 -16.37 -52.36
CA ARG A 200 51.78 -15.42 -51.76
C ARG A 200 53.17 -15.98 -51.48
N GLY A 201 53.40 -17.27 -51.76
CA GLY A 201 54.68 -17.93 -51.46
C GLY A 201 54.97 -18.07 -49.95
N VAL A 202 53.94 -18.05 -49.10
CA VAL A 202 54.09 -18.29 -47.66
C VAL A 202 54.09 -19.80 -47.39
N PRO A 203 55.10 -20.37 -46.70
CA PRO A 203 55.13 -21.81 -46.41
C PRO A 203 53.90 -22.26 -45.61
N ALA A 204 53.27 -23.36 -46.02
CA ALA A 204 52.06 -23.89 -45.39
C ALA A 204 52.26 -24.18 -43.89
N ASP A 205 53.42 -24.74 -43.50
CA ASP A 205 53.73 -25.05 -42.10
C ASP A 205 53.73 -23.81 -41.21
N ARG A 206 54.26 -22.69 -41.73
CA ARG A 206 54.30 -21.40 -41.03
C ARG A 206 52.90 -20.85 -40.80
N VAL A 207 52.03 -20.94 -41.82
CA VAL A 207 50.63 -20.53 -41.72
C VAL A 207 49.87 -21.41 -40.72
N MET A 208 50.11 -22.72 -40.72
CA MET A 208 49.48 -23.64 -39.78
C MET A 208 49.95 -23.43 -38.33
N GLU A 209 51.23 -23.13 -38.12
CA GLU A 209 51.76 -22.73 -36.81
C GLU A 209 51.15 -21.41 -36.33
N GLY A 210 51.09 -20.39 -37.20
CA GLY A 210 50.41 -19.13 -36.91
C GLY A 210 48.94 -19.31 -36.55
N MET A 211 48.21 -20.18 -37.26
CA MET A 211 46.82 -20.50 -36.94
C MET A 211 46.66 -21.22 -35.60
N ARG A 212 47.56 -22.15 -35.26
CA ARG A 212 47.55 -22.78 -33.92
C ARG A 212 47.76 -21.75 -32.83
N HIS A 213 48.75 -20.88 -32.98
CA HIS A 213 49.02 -19.80 -32.04
C HIS A 213 47.81 -18.88 -31.83
N LEU A 214 47.17 -18.43 -32.92
CA LEU A 214 45.99 -17.56 -32.84
C LEU A 214 44.79 -18.25 -32.18
N ARG A 215 44.59 -19.54 -32.44
CA ARG A 215 43.55 -20.34 -31.77
C ARG A 215 43.81 -20.47 -30.28
N ASP A 216 45.04 -20.72 -29.87
CA ASP A 216 45.41 -20.80 -28.46
C ASP A 216 45.15 -19.47 -27.75
N GLU A 217 45.46 -18.33 -28.39
CA GLU A 217 45.07 -17.00 -27.87
C GLU A 217 43.55 -16.85 -27.75
N THR A 218 42.79 -17.29 -28.76
CA THR A 218 41.33 -17.23 -28.74
C THR A 218 40.77 -18.07 -27.60
N GLU A 219 41.26 -19.29 -27.39
CA GLU A 219 40.83 -20.16 -26.29
C GLU A 219 41.14 -19.54 -24.92
N ALA A 220 42.33 -18.95 -24.76
CA ALA A 220 42.68 -18.23 -23.53
C ALA A 220 41.72 -17.06 -23.27
N LEU A 221 41.39 -16.28 -24.30
CA LEU A 221 40.45 -15.16 -24.19
C LEU A 221 39.03 -15.65 -23.86
N VAL A 222 38.57 -16.72 -24.50
CA VAL A 222 37.26 -17.34 -24.19
C VAL A 222 37.23 -17.84 -22.75
N GLY A 223 38.31 -18.46 -22.27
CA GLY A 223 38.46 -18.87 -20.88
C GLY A 223 38.33 -17.70 -19.91
N ALA A 224 39.02 -16.60 -20.18
CA ALA A 224 38.97 -15.37 -19.39
C ALA A 224 37.57 -14.74 -19.40
N CYS A 225 36.94 -14.59 -20.57
CA CYS A 225 35.57 -14.07 -20.69
C CYS A 225 34.56 -14.93 -19.92
N ARG A 226 34.65 -16.27 -20.02
CA ARG A 226 33.79 -17.20 -19.27
C ARG A 226 34.02 -17.13 -17.76
N ALA A 227 35.25 -16.90 -17.30
CA ALA A 227 35.55 -16.71 -15.88
C ALA A 227 34.96 -15.39 -15.36
N ASN A 228 35.14 -14.30 -16.11
CA ASN A 228 34.57 -12.99 -15.78
C ASN A 228 33.04 -13.03 -15.75
N LEU A 229 32.40 -13.67 -16.73
CA LEU A 229 30.95 -13.82 -16.76
C LEU A 229 30.45 -14.63 -15.55
N ARG A 230 31.12 -15.72 -15.19
CA ARG A 230 30.78 -16.51 -14.00
C ARG A 230 30.91 -15.69 -12.71
N GLN A 231 31.96 -14.89 -12.60
CA GLN A 231 32.16 -14.01 -11.45
C GLN A 231 31.08 -12.92 -11.38
N ALA A 232 30.78 -12.27 -12.51
CA ALA A 232 29.72 -11.27 -12.59
C ALA A 232 28.34 -11.86 -12.25
N SER A 233 28.01 -13.05 -12.77
CA SER A 233 26.77 -13.77 -12.40
C SER A 233 26.71 -14.09 -10.92
N ARG A 234 27.83 -14.51 -10.32
CA ARG A 234 27.91 -14.80 -8.88
C ARG A 234 27.67 -13.54 -8.06
N GLU A 235 28.29 -12.43 -8.43
CA GLU A 235 28.11 -11.14 -7.76
C GLU A 235 26.66 -10.62 -7.89
N ALA A 236 26.08 -10.72 -9.09
CA ALA A 236 24.67 -10.37 -9.32
C ALA A 236 23.72 -11.23 -8.47
N TYR A 237 23.98 -12.54 -8.39
CA TYR A 237 23.19 -13.44 -7.55
C TYR A 237 23.30 -13.08 -6.06
N VAL A 238 24.52 -12.84 -5.55
CA VAL A 238 24.74 -12.42 -4.16
C VAL A 238 23.98 -11.12 -3.87
N ARG A 239 24.03 -10.15 -4.78
CA ARG A 239 23.29 -8.89 -4.65
C ARG A 239 21.78 -9.12 -4.58
N ALA A 240 21.23 -9.91 -5.50
CA ALA A 240 19.80 -10.24 -5.52
C ALA A 240 19.34 -10.95 -4.23
N CYS A 241 20.16 -11.86 -3.69
CA CYS A 241 19.90 -12.48 -2.40
C CYS A 241 19.90 -11.46 -1.25
N GLN A 242 20.86 -10.53 -1.23
CA GLN A 242 20.94 -9.48 -0.22
C GLN A 242 19.74 -8.53 -0.29
N GLU A 243 19.32 -8.13 -1.48
CA GLU A 243 18.14 -7.29 -1.69
C GLU A 243 16.87 -7.97 -1.17
N ARG A 244 16.67 -9.25 -1.51
CA ARG A 244 15.54 -10.04 -1.01
C ARG A 244 15.52 -10.16 0.51
N VAL A 245 16.66 -10.45 1.13
CA VAL A 245 16.77 -10.51 2.60
C VAL A 245 16.44 -9.15 3.22
N ALA A 246 16.90 -8.06 2.62
CA ALA A 246 16.59 -6.71 3.09
C ALA A 246 15.11 -6.35 2.95
N GLU A 247 14.44 -6.80 1.88
CA GLU A 247 12.99 -6.68 1.72
C GLU A 247 12.22 -7.45 2.79
N GLU A 248 12.61 -8.70 3.05
CA GLU A 248 11.99 -9.54 4.09
C GLU A 248 12.15 -8.92 5.48
N ILE A 249 13.35 -8.41 5.80
CA ILE A 249 13.61 -7.69 7.06
C ILE A 249 12.70 -6.47 7.19
N ARG A 250 12.55 -5.66 6.13
CA ARG A 250 11.64 -4.50 6.15
C ARG A 250 10.19 -4.91 6.37
N PHE A 251 9.74 -5.97 5.71
CA PHE A 251 8.40 -6.52 5.88
C PHE A 251 8.15 -6.95 7.33
N LEU A 252 9.05 -7.76 7.89
CA LEU A 252 8.94 -8.26 9.26
C LEU A 252 8.98 -7.12 10.29
N HIS A 253 9.79 -6.08 10.09
CA HIS A 253 9.79 -4.91 10.97
C HIS A 253 8.44 -4.17 10.96
N ALA A 254 7.83 -4.02 9.78
CA ALA A 254 6.52 -3.38 9.67
C ALA A 254 5.42 -4.22 10.34
N GLU A 255 5.50 -5.56 10.22
CA GLU A 255 4.58 -6.47 10.90
C GLU A 255 4.73 -6.41 12.43
N VAL A 256 5.96 -6.40 12.96
CA VAL A 256 6.21 -6.24 14.39
C VAL A 256 5.63 -4.94 14.92
N ALA A 257 5.91 -3.81 14.25
CA ALA A 257 5.37 -2.50 14.67
C ALA A 257 3.83 -2.49 14.68
N PHE A 258 3.20 -3.07 13.67
CA PHE A 258 1.74 -3.20 13.61
C PHE A 258 1.18 -4.03 14.77
N LEU A 259 1.84 -5.13 15.12
CA LEU A 259 1.45 -5.98 16.25
C LEU A 259 1.64 -5.26 17.59
N GLU A 260 2.72 -4.50 17.76
CA GLU A 260 3.00 -3.68 18.95
C GLU A 260 1.90 -2.63 19.18
N ASP A 261 1.52 -1.88 18.13
CA ASP A 261 0.41 -0.92 18.18
C ASP A 261 -0.92 -1.60 18.60
N GLY A 262 -1.14 -2.83 18.09
CA GLY A 262 -2.30 -3.65 18.45
C GLY A 262 -2.32 -4.04 19.93
N VAL A 263 -1.17 -4.42 20.49
CA VAL A 263 -1.02 -4.74 21.92
C VAL A 263 -1.29 -3.51 22.77
N GLU A 264 -0.76 -2.34 22.40
CA GLU A 264 -0.98 -1.10 23.14
C GLU A 264 -2.46 -0.68 23.17
N GLU A 265 -3.15 -0.75 22.03
CA GLU A 265 -4.59 -0.45 21.94
C GLU A 265 -5.42 -1.41 22.80
N MET A 266 -5.10 -2.72 22.80
CA MET A 266 -5.78 -3.68 23.68
C MET A 266 -5.55 -3.36 25.16
N ALA A 267 -4.33 -3.00 25.56
CA ALA A 267 -4.02 -2.60 26.93
C ALA A 267 -4.79 -1.35 27.38
N ARG A 268 -4.94 -0.36 26.49
CA ARG A 268 -5.77 0.84 26.73
C ARG A 268 -7.23 0.47 26.97
N ARG A 269 -7.80 -0.42 26.16
CA ARG A 269 -9.18 -0.89 26.31
C ARG A 269 -9.39 -1.65 27.62
N THR A 270 -8.51 -2.60 27.96
CA THR A 270 -8.57 -3.33 29.23
C THR A 270 -8.55 -2.39 30.43
N THR A 271 -7.73 -1.33 30.38
CA THR A 271 -7.67 -0.31 31.43
C THR A 271 -8.99 0.46 31.55
N ALA A 272 -9.59 0.87 30.43
CA ALA A 272 -10.87 1.57 30.40
C ALA A 272 -12.02 0.69 30.95
N ASP A 273 -12.09 -0.57 30.53
CA ASP A 273 -13.12 -1.50 30.99
C ASP A 273 -12.96 -1.85 32.48
N THR A 274 -11.71 -1.99 32.95
CA THR A 274 -11.43 -2.17 34.39
C THR A 274 -11.93 -0.99 35.23
N ARG A 275 -11.78 0.26 34.75
CA ARG A 275 -12.30 1.45 35.44
C ARG A 275 -13.82 1.44 35.50
N ARG A 276 -14.49 1.17 34.37
CA ARG A 276 -15.96 1.04 34.30
C ARG A 276 -16.49 -0.03 35.24
N LEU A 277 -15.82 -1.18 35.30
CA LEU A 277 -16.20 -2.27 36.19
C LEU A 277 -16.09 -1.85 37.67
N ARG A 278 -15.01 -1.17 38.05
CA ARG A 278 -14.82 -0.65 39.42
C ARG A 278 -15.89 0.38 39.79
N GLU A 279 -16.24 1.28 38.87
CA GLU A 279 -17.32 2.25 39.08
C GLU A 279 -18.68 1.58 39.24
N GLY A 280 -18.97 0.58 38.40
CA GLY A 280 -20.17 -0.25 38.52
C GLY A 280 -20.28 -0.95 39.88
N TYR A 281 -19.19 -1.57 40.36
CA TYR A 281 -19.16 -2.18 41.69
C TYR A 281 -19.32 -1.17 42.82
N ARG A 282 -18.70 0.01 42.73
CA ARG A 282 -18.88 1.08 43.72
C ARG A 282 -20.35 1.50 43.79
N ARG A 283 -20.99 1.73 42.65
CA ARG A 283 -22.42 2.08 42.57
C ARG A 283 -23.30 0.98 43.13
N LEU A 284 -23.02 -0.29 42.78
CA LEU A 284 -23.76 -1.43 43.32
C LEU A 284 -23.66 -1.49 44.85
N ARG A 285 -22.46 -1.31 45.41
CA ARG A 285 -22.26 -1.30 46.86
C ARG A 285 -23.00 -0.16 47.56
N THR A 286 -23.01 1.04 46.96
CA THR A 286 -23.80 2.17 47.48
C THR A 286 -25.30 1.86 47.50
N LEU A 287 -25.81 1.21 46.45
CA LEU A 287 -27.22 0.80 46.40
C LEU A 287 -27.51 -0.31 47.42
N GLN A 288 -26.67 -1.32 47.53
CA GLN A 288 -26.81 -2.41 48.49
C GLN A 288 -26.83 -1.90 49.93
N GLY A 289 -25.89 -1.04 50.31
CA GLY A 289 -25.87 -0.43 51.65
C GLY A 289 -27.14 0.34 52.01
N ARG A 290 -27.77 1.03 51.04
CA ARG A 290 -29.06 1.71 51.25
C ARG A 290 -30.24 0.75 51.46
N THR A 291 -30.17 -0.45 50.86
CA THR A 291 -31.20 -1.48 51.02
C THR A 291 -31.12 -2.15 52.40
N ASP A 292 -29.90 -2.38 52.90
CA ASP A 292 -29.65 -3.12 54.14
C ASP A 292 -29.91 -2.28 55.40
N GLU A 293 -29.79 -0.95 55.33
CA GLU A 293 -30.00 -0.07 56.49
C GLU A 293 -31.45 0.04 56.93
N GLY A 294 -32.44 -0.42 56.15
CA GLY A 294 -33.87 -0.36 56.53
C GLY A 294 -34.37 1.04 56.90
N GLN A 295 -33.55 2.08 56.69
CA GLN A 295 -33.80 3.48 56.99
C GLN A 295 -34.76 4.01 55.93
N SER A 296 -36.02 3.63 56.14
CA SER A 296 -37.25 4.31 55.80
C SER A 296 -37.14 5.24 54.60
N GLY A 297 -37.58 4.78 53.43
CA GLY A 297 -38.02 5.68 52.37
C GLY A 297 -39.04 6.74 52.84
N GLY A 298 -39.64 6.57 54.03
CA GLY A 298 -40.41 7.60 54.72
C GLY A 298 -39.61 8.84 55.09
N GLY A 299 -38.34 8.73 55.48
CA GLY A 299 -37.52 9.88 55.86
C GLY A 299 -37.17 10.81 54.68
N GLU A 300 -37.17 10.29 53.45
CA GLU A 300 -37.02 11.14 52.26
C GLU A 300 -38.33 11.86 51.90
N LEU A 301 -39.48 11.17 52.02
CA LEU A 301 -40.79 11.79 51.80
C LEU A 301 -41.09 12.87 52.86
N GLU A 302 -40.74 12.62 54.12
CA GLU A 302 -40.85 13.60 55.20
C GLU A 302 -39.98 14.84 54.93
N ARG A 303 -38.75 14.66 54.43
CA ARG A 303 -37.88 15.77 54.03
C ARG A 303 -38.45 16.57 52.87
N LEU A 304 -39.01 15.90 51.86
CA LEU A 304 -39.70 16.58 50.75
C LEU A 304 -40.91 17.38 51.23
N GLN A 305 -41.68 16.82 52.16
CA GLN A 305 -42.85 17.48 52.78
C GLN A 305 -42.44 18.68 53.65
N ALA A 306 -41.22 18.65 54.22
CA ALA A 306 -40.67 19.71 55.05
C ALA A 306 -39.99 20.85 54.25
N LEU A 307 -39.85 20.72 52.93
CA LEU A 307 -39.22 21.76 52.10
C LEU A 307 -40.05 23.06 52.12
N PRO A 308 -39.40 24.23 52.27
CA PRO A 308 -40.10 25.53 52.21
C PRO A 308 -40.89 25.67 50.90
N GLY A 309 -42.17 26.03 51.03
CA GLY A 309 -43.05 26.20 49.88
C GLY A 309 -43.65 24.91 49.33
N VAL A 310 -43.35 23.73 49.88
CA VAL A 310 -44.09 22.50 49.59
C VAL A 310 -45.26 22.36 50.57
N HIS A 311 -46.47 22.25 50.03
CA HIS A 311 -47.69 22.05 50.81
C HIS A 311 -47.99 20.57 51.05
N GLN A 312 -47.74 19.73 50.04
CA GLN A 312 -47.98 18.28 50.10
C GLN A 312 -46.96 17.54 49.23
N ALA A 313 -46.46 16.41 49.70
CA ALA A 313 -45.62 15.48 48.94
C ALA A 313 -46.23 14.07 49.01
N GLY A 314 -46.23 13.35 47.88
CA GLY A 314 -46.73 11.98 47.81
C GLY A 314 -45.99 11.16 46.77
N VAL A 315 -46.05 9.83 46.91
CA VAL A 315 -45.47 8.88 45.95
C VAL A 315 -46.59 8.05 45.35
N GLN A 316 -46.71 8.05 44.03
CA GLN A 316 -47.72 7.28 43.31
C GLN A 316 -47.19 6.90 41.93
N ASP A 317 -47.46 5.68 41.47
CA ASP A 317 -47.20 5.24 40.09
C ASP A 317 -45.76 5.50 39.57
N GLY A 318 -44.75 5.29 40.42
CA GLY A 318 -43.34 5.47 40.02
C GLY A 318 -42.89 6.93 39.86
N ARG A 319 -43.63 7.87 40.47
CA ARG A 319 -43.25 9.27 40.56
C ARG A 319 -43.49 9.83 41.96
N ILE A 320 -42.75 10.88 42.27
CA ILE A 320 -42.97 11.74 43.43
C ILE A 320 -43.74 12.96 42.95
N SER A 321 -44.87 13.27 43.58
CA SER A 321 -45.70 14.43 43.27
C SER A 321 -45.65 15.41 44.43
N LEU A 322 -45.23 16.63 44.15
CA LEU A 322 -45.15 17.73 45.10
C LEU A 322 -46.20 18.78 44.74
N THR A 323 -47.03 19.19 45.68
CA THR A 323 -47.94 20.33 45.52
C THR A 323 -47.36 21.50 46.29
N THR A 324 -47.13 22.62 45.62
CA THR A 324 -46.54 23.82 46.23
C THR A 324 -47.58 24.66 46.95
N ALA A 325 -47.13 25.48 47.90
CA ALA A 325 -47.82 26.68 48.33
C ALA A 325 -47.96 27.68 47.15
N PRO A 326 -48.84 28.70 47.24
CA PRO A 326 -48.94 29.72 46.20
C PRO A 326 -47.59 30.40 45.97
N ILE A 327 -47.09 30.33 44.73
CA ILE A 327 -45.84 30.95 44.32
C ILE A 327 -46.10 32.41 43.96
N LEU A 328 -45.29 33.29 44.54
CA LEU A 328 -45.28 34.73 44.27
C LEU A 328 -43.93 35.06 43.65
N VAL A 329 -43.93 35.86 42.59
CA VAL A 329 -42.71 36.30 41.92
C VAL A 329 -42.65 37.82 41.90
N GLU A 330 -41.49 38.37 42.26
CA GLU A 330 -41.20 39.79 42.18
C GLU A 330 -40.58 40.14 40.84
N TYR A 331 -41.15 41.12 40.14
CA TYR A 331 -40.64 41.61 38.87
C TYR A 331 -40.93 43.11 38.72
N GLU A 332 -39.88 43.90 38.46
CA GLU A 332 -39.97 45.37 38.29
C GLU A 332 -40.68 46.09 39.47
N GLY A 333 -40.47 45.60 40.71
CA GLY A 333 -41.06 46.18 41.91
C GLY A 333 -42.51 45.76 42.19
N HIS A 334 -43.11 44.95 41.32
CA HIS A 334 -44.46 44.41 41.48
C HIS A 334 -44.40 42.92 41.86
N ARG A 335 -45.39 42.45 42.65
CA ARG A 335 -45.53 41.04 43.04
C ARG A 335 -46.61 40.39 42.21
N TYR A 336 -46.31 39.30 41.52
CA TYR A 336 -47.26 38.56 40.68
C TYR A 336 -47.60 37.20 41.30
N ARG A 337 -48.90 36.88 41.36
CA ARG A 337 -49.41 35.63 41.93
C ARG A 337 -49.44 34.55 40.84
N LEU A 338 -48.38 33.75 40.74
CA LEU A 338 -48.30 32.68 39.76
C LEU A 338 -49.19 31.49 40.10
N GLY A 339 -49.49 31.26 41.38
CA GLY A 339 -50.43 30.23 41.81
C GLY A 339 -49.77 29.00 42.43
N ARG A 340 -50.54 27.94 42.66
CA ARG A 340 -50.02 26.66 43.20
C ARG A 340 -49.61 25.73 42.06
N PHE A 341 -48.52 24.99 42.24
CA PHE A 341 -48.01 24.06 41.23
C PHE A 341 -48.03 22.63 41.73
N GLN A 342 -48.25 21.68 40.81
CA GLN A 342 -47.94 20.28 40.99
C GLN A 342 -46.66 19.95 40.23
N VAL A 343 -45.62 19.53 40.93
CA VAL A 343 -44.31 19.11 40.40
C VAL A 343 -44.23 17.58 40.50
N ASP A 344 -44.24 16.90 39.36
CA ASP A 344 -44.10 15.45 39.25
C ASP A 344 -42.67 15.10 38.83
N LEU A 345 -41.95 14.38 39.70
CA LEU A 345 -40.61 13.84 39.49
C LEU A 345 -40.70 12.33 39.21
N ASN A 346 -40.49 11.93 37.96
CA ASN A 346 -40.54 10.53 37.58
C ASN A 346 -39.18 9.85 37.81
N PHE A 347 -39.19 8.57 38.21
CA PHE A 347 -37.95 7.81 38.43
C PHE A 347 -37.15 7.53 37.14
N ASN A 348 -37.74 7.80 35.97
CA ASN A 348 -37.03 7.78 34.69
C ASN A 348 -36.29 9.09 34.37
N GLY A 349 -36.32 10.08 35.28
CA GLY A 349 -35.69 11.39 35.11
C GLY A 349 -36.57 12.45 34.44
N GLU A 350 -37.83 12.15 34.09
CA GLU A 350 -38.76 13.13 33.52
C GLU A 350 -39.39 14.03 34.60
N VAL A 351 -39.38 15.35 34.37
CA VAL A 351 -40.01 16.34 35.26
C VAL A 351 -41.22 16.96 34.56
N ARG A 352 -42.36 17.02 35.26
CA ARG A 352 -43.57 17.75 34.80
C ARG A 352 -44.04 18.73 35.87
N ILE A 353 -44.45 19.92 35.46
CA ILE A 353 -44.86 20.98 36.39
C ILE A 353 -46.15 21.65 35.90
N ARG A 354 -47.25 21.49 36.63
CA ARG A 354 -48.58 21.98 36.22
C ARG A 354 -49.09 23.06 37.18
N ASN A 355 -49.64 24.14 36.66
CA ASN A 355 -50.24 25.18 37.48
C ASN A 355 -51.70 24.82 37.80
N LEU A 356 -52.03 24.77 39.09
CA LEU A 356 -53.31 24.34 39.62
C LEU A 356 -54.32 25.48 39.80
N THR A 357 -53.89 26.75 39.87
CA THR A 357 -54.78 27.87 40.23
C THR A 357 -54.80 29.00 39.21
N ASN A 358 -53.65 29.50 38.74
CA ASN A 358 -53.58 30.71 37.90
C ASN A 358 -52.94 30.42 36.54
N ARG A 359 -53.37 29.33 35.88
CA ARG A 359 -52.88 28.96 34.56
C ARG A 359 -53.40 29.91 33.48
N LEU A 360 -52.54 30.31 32.54
CA LEU A 360 -52.90 31.18 31.41
C LEU A 360 -52.87 30.40 30.09
N GLY A 361 -54.02 29.87 29.69
CA GLY A 361 -54.15 29.03 28.50
C GLY A 361 -53.23 27.81 28.57
N ALA A 362 -52.29 27.70 27.63
CA ALA A 362 -51.33 26.60 27.60
C ALA A 362 -50.13 26.77 28.56
N TYR A 363 -49.98 27.94 29.19
CA TYR A 363 -48.81 28.30 30.00
C TYR A 363 -49.11 28.12 31.49
N ASP A 364 -48.28 27.30 32.14
CA ASP A 364 -48.33 27.04 33.58
C ASP A 364 -47.46 28.08 34.33
N HIS A 365 -46.37 28.52 33.72
CA HIS A 365 -45.38 29.48 34.24
C HIS A 365 -44.73 30.20 33.05
N PRO A 366 -44.07 31.37 33.21
CA PRO A 366 -43.30 32.01 32.14
C PRO A 366 -42.35 31.07 31.38
N HIS A 367 -41.84 30.03 32.05
CA HIS A 367 -40.91 29.02 31.49
C HIS A 367 -41.51 27.61 31.34
N ILE A 368 -42.83 27.44 31.51
CA ILE A 368 -43.48 26.12 31.49
C ILE A 368 -44.69 26.14 30.56
N HIS A 369 -44.66 25.27 29.56
CA HIS A 369 -45.72 25.13 28.56
C HIS A 369 -46.28 23.71 28.59
N GLN A 370 -47.58 23.57 28.84
CA GLN A 370 -48.28 22.29 28.92
C GLN A 370 -47.57 21.28 29.84
N GLY A 371 -47.19 21.73 31.03
CA GLY A 371 -46.52 20.89 32.00
C GLY A 371 -45.03 20.63 31.75
N ARG A 372 -44.44 21.10 30.65
CA ARG A 372 -43.03 20.85 30.30
C ARG A 372 -42.15 22.07 30.62
N PRO A 373 -41.29 22.00 31.66
CA PRO A 373 -40.41 23.11 31.99
C PRO A 373 -39.26 23.24 30.99
N CYS A 374 -38.92 24.47 30.62
CA CYS A 374 -37.68 24.79 29.94
C CYS A 374 -36.59 25.02 30.99
N LEU A 375 -35.91 23.94 31.38
CA LEU A 375 -34.94 23.95 32.48
C LEU A 375 -33.56 24.55 32.11
N GLY A 376 -33.34 24.96 30.86
CA GLY A 376 -32.06 25.52 30.42
C GLY A 376 -30.85 24.66 30.85
N GLU A 377 -29.84 25.31 31.42
CA GLU A 377 -28.59 24.69 31.90
C GLU A 377 -28.79 23.75 33.09
N VAL A 378 -29.81 23.96 33.94
CA VAL A 378 -30.04 23.11 35.12
C VAL A 378 -30.63 21.74 34.77
N ARG A 379 -30.99 21.50 33.50
CA ARG A 379 -31.56 20.22 33.03
C ARG A 379 -30.67 19.02 33.31
N GLU A 380 -29.37 19.10 33.02
CA GLU A 380 -28.43 17.98 33.20
C GLU A 380 -28.21 17.71 34.70
N GLY A 381 -28.09 18.77 35.50
CA GLY A 381 -27.99 18.67 36.95
C GLY A 381 -29.21 17.97 37.57
N ILE A 382 -30.43 18.39 37.20
CA ILE A 382 -31.67 17.76 37.69
C ILE A 382 -31.75 16.29 37.24
N ALA A 383 -31.42 15.98 35.98
CA ALA A 383 -31.42 14.59 35.50
C ALA A 383 -30.43 13.70 36.27
N LYS A 384 -29.26 14.24 36.61
CA LYS A 384 -28.26 13.55 37.45
C LYS A 384 -28.77 13.31 38.86
N LEU A 385 -29.31 14.34 39.52
CA LEU A 385 -29.89 14.23 40.87
C LEU A 385 -30.99 13.17 40.91
N LEU A 386 -31.90 13.15 39.93
CA LEU A 386 -32.94 12.13 39.82
C LEU A 386 -32.37 10.72 39.58
N GLY A 387 -31.34 10.58 38.72
CA GLY A 387 -30.66 9.30 38.47
C GLY A 387 -29.85 8.76 39.65
N GLU A 388 -29.50 9.62 40.61
CA GLU A 388 -28.84 9.28 41.88
C GLU A 388 -29.82 9.13 43.06
N PHE A 389 -31.13 9.25 42.78
CA PHE A 389 -32.22 9.22 43.78
C PHE A 389 -32.02 10.28 44.87
N GLN A 390 -31.63 11.50 44.47
CA GLN A 390 -31.51 12.66 45.35
C GLN A 390 -32.72 13.59 45.14
N PHE A 391 -33.92 13.10 45.49
CA PHE A 391 -35.16 13.80 45.13
C PHE A 391 -35.36 15.12 45.87
N VAL A 392 -34.90 15.20 47.12
CA VAL A 392 -34.95 16.44 47.93
C VAL A 392 -34.18 17.56 47.23
N ALA A 393 -32.93 17.32 46.84
CA ALA A 393 -32.10 18.30 46.14
C ALA A 393 -32.69 18.69 44.78
N ALA A 394 -33.24 17.72 44.03
CA ALA A 394 -33.92 18.02 42.76
C ALA A 394 -35.15 18.92 42.97
N ALA A 395 -35.93 18.67 44.05
CA ALA A 395 -37.08 19.47 44.41
C ALA A 395 -36.69 20.90 44.80
N GLU A 396 -35.63 21.10 45.59
CA GLU A 396 -35.11 22.43 45.96
C GLU A 396 -34.77 23.27 44.72
N VAL A 397 -34.00 22.71 43.77
CA VAL A 397 -33.65 23.39 42.52
C VAL A 397 -34.89 23.75 41.71
N LEU A 398 -35.92 22.90 41.71
CA LEU A 398 -37.18 23.16 41.02
C LEU A 398 -38.06 24.20 41.73
N MET A 399 -38.00 24.28 43.06
CA MET A 399 -38.65 25.35 43.82
C MET A 399 -37.99 26.70 43.53
N ASP A 400 -36.66 26.77 43.47
CA ASP A 400 -35.94 27.99 43.09
C ASP A 400 -36.27 28.41 41.66
N PHE A 401 -36.36 27.44 40.74
CA PHE A 401 -36.79 27.67 39.36
C PHE A 401 -38.20 28.27 39.28
N LEU A 402 -39.13 27.87 40.15
CA LEU A 402 -40.49 28.42 40.17
C LEU A 402 -40.58 29.83 40.75
N HIS A 403 -39.65 30.22 41.63
CA HIS A 403 -39.60 31.58 42.20
C HIS A 403 -38.79 32.55 41.33
N THR A 404 -38.07 32.06 40.33
CA THR A 404 -37.21 32.87 39.48
C THR A 404 -37.83 33.07 38.10
N VAL A 405 -37.93 34.32 37.66
CA VAL A 405 -38.27 34.66 36.27
C VAL A 405 -37.10 35.36 35.61
N ASN A 406 -36.64 34.81 34.50
CA ASN A 406 -35.68 35.47 33.61
C ASN A 406 -36.43 36.01 32.37
N PRO A 407 -36.52 37.34 32.18
CA PRO A 407 -37.18 37.95 31.03
C PRO A 407 -36.51 37.65 29.69
N ALA A 408 -35.21 37.31 29.69
CA ALA A 408 -34.48 37.05 28.45
C ALA A 408 -35.05 35.86 27.68
N ASP A 409 -35.59 34.87 28.39
CA ASP A 409 -35.93 33.56 27.80
C ASP A 409 -37.37 33.12 28.08
N TRP A 410 -38.21 33.97 28.70
CA TRP A 410 -39.58 33.57 29.03
C TRP A 410 -40.46 33.42 27.78
N ARG A 411 -41.38 32.47 27.81
CA ARG A 411 -42.33 32.24 26.71
C ARG A 411 -43.56 33.13 26.82
N LEU A 412 -43.94 33.48 28.05
CA LEU A 412 -45.02 34.41 28.35
C LEU A 412 -44.58 35.34 29.49
N PRO A 413 -44.65 36.68 29.32
CA PRO A 413 -44.26 37.62 30.36
C PRO A 413 -45.03 37.44 31.65
N VAL A 414 -44.33 37.56 32.78
CA VAL A 414 -44.92 37.43 34.13
C VAL A 414 -46.05 38.44 34.38
N LEU A 415 -45.98 39.60 33.70
CA LEU A 415 -46.98 40.68 33.70
C LEU A 415 -48.41 40.22 33.32
N ARG A 416 -48.55 39.03 32.71
CA ARG A 416 -49.84 38.46 32.35
C ARG A 416 -50.55 37.77 33.52
N TRP A 417 -49.84 37.46 34.59
CA TRP A 417 -50.44 36.90 35.80
C TRP A 417 -51.03 38.00 36.69
N PRO A 418 -52.03 37.68 37.53
CA PRO A 418 -52.61 38.67 38.44
C PRO A 418 -51.55 39.25 39.37
N GLU A 419 -51.45 40.57 39.41
CA GLU A 419 -50.67 41.26 40.42
C GLU A 419 -51.28 40.97 41.80
N ALA A 420 -50.43 40.64 42.76
CA ALA A 420 -50.80 40.57 44.17
C ALA A 420 -50.94 42.00 44.71
N VAL A 421 -51.98 42.71 44.25
CA VAL A 421 -52.35 44.03 44.77
C VAL A 421 -52.54 43.88 46.26
N GLY A 422 -51.89 44.74 47.06
CA GLY A 422 -51.79 44.68 48.51
C GLY A 422 -53.10 44.40 49.23
N GLU A 423 -53.48 43.12 49.29
CA GLU A 423 -54.31 42.55 50.33
C GLU A 423 -53.45 42.67 51.58
N THR A 424 -53.56 43.80 52.26
CA THR A 424 -53.20 43.91 53.68
C THR A 424 -53.74 42.68 54.37
N ASP A 425 -52.79 41.87 54.81
CA ASP A 425 -52.88 40.71 55.68
C ASP A 425 -53.92 40.96 56.80
N ARG A 426 -55.21 40.73 56.51
CA ARG A 426 -56.21 40.55 57.55
C ARG A 426 -55.97 39.14 58.08
N GLY A 427 -55.07 39.08 59.07
CA GLY A 427 -54.66 37.85 59.72
C GLY A 427 -55.84 36.91 59.96
N ILE A 428 -55.81 35.78 59.26
CA ILE A 428 -56.48 34.58 59.73
C ILE A 428 -55.50 33.99 60.76
N PRO A 429 -55.81 34.01 62.06
CA PRO A 429 -54.92 33.42 63.06
C PRO A 429 -54.73 31.94 62.73
N ALA A 430 -53.48 31.50 62.80
CA ALA A 430 -53.13 30.10 62.69
C ALA A 430 -53.89 29.29 63.75
N THR A 431 -54.81 28.44 63.32
CA THR A 431 -55.28 27.32 64.15
C THR A 431 -54.11 26.33 64.25
N THR A 432 -53.50 26.30 65.44
CA THR A 432 -52.68 25.19 65.93
C THR A 432 -53.44 23.88 65.93
#